data_AF-W0GU80-F1
#
_entry.id   AF-W0GU80-F1
#
_cell.length_a   1.000
_cell.length_b   1.000
_cell.length_c   1.000
_cell.angle_alpha   90.00
_cell.angle_beta   90.00
_cell.angle_gamma   90.00
#
_symmetry.space_group_name_H-M   'P 1'
#
loop_
_entity.id
_entity.type
_entity.pdbx_description
1 polymer ?
#
loop_
_entity_poly.entity_id
_entity_poly.type
_entity_poly.pdbx_seq_one_letter_code
_entity_poly.pdbx_strand_id
1 'polypeptide(L)'
;MGTASVQVDKVVNVRMSESEHTLLKAYCASLNRSMQDVLRDFALMQIQKQRFCCRLVRSLMDEHGIEQDPRSRKPCFGYTCYYCRHAEACTAGETDLLYVPRHEIRELVSEDAAYIFDFDGSSIEAPTQKG
;
A
#
# COMPACT_ATOMS: atom_id res chain seq x y z
N MET A 1 18.08 -31.25 -9.13
CA MET A 1 17.60 -30.41 -10.25
C MET A 1 16.18 -29.96 -9.91
N GLY A 2 16.03 -28.78 -9.32
CA GLY A 2 14.72 -28.25 -8.92
C GLY A 2 14.00 -27.67 -10.13
N THR A 3 12.80 -28.16 -10.41
CA THR A 3 11.92 -27.57 -11.42
C THR A 3 11.52 -26.17 -10.94
N ALA A 4 12.09 -25.12 -11.54
CA ALA A 4 11.55 -23.78 -11.42
C ALA A 4 10.15 -23.81 -12.05
N SER A 5 9.11 -23.84 -11.22
CA SER A 5 7.75 -23.65 -11.69
C SER A 5 7.65 -22.23 -12.24
N VAL A 6 7.40 -22.11 -13.54
CA VAL A 6 7.03 -20.84 -14.14
C VAL A 6 5.69 -20.44 -13.51
N GLN A 7 5.71 -19.50 -12.57
CA GLN A 7 4.47 -18.92 -12.05
C GLN A 7 3.81 -18.17 -13.21
N VAL A 8 2.71 -18.72 -13.73
CA VAL A 8 1.92 -18.10 -14.78
C VAL A 8 1.00 -17.07 -14.12
N ASP A 9 1.13 -15.81 -14.50
CA ASP A 9 0.22 -14.75 -14.08
C ASP A 9 -1.23 -15.11 -14.42
N LYS A 10 -2.15 -14.84 -13.49
CA LYS A 10 -3.59 -15.08 -13.66
C LYS A 10 -4.31 -13.75 -13.83
N VAL A 11 -5.23 -13.72 -14.80
CA VAL A 11 -6.06 -12.55 -15.08
C VAL A 11 -7.28 -12.54 -14.18
N VAL A 12 -7.55 -11.40 -13.55
CA VAL A 12 -8.78 -11.13 -12.78
C VAL A 12 -9.64 -10.16 -13.57
N ASN A 13 -10.88 -10.55 -13.88
CA ASN A 13 -11.85 -9.68 -14.56
C ASN A 13 -12.82 -9.07 -13.53
N VAL A 14 -12.96 -7.75 -13.55
CA VAL A 14 -13.85 -7.01 -12.63
C VAL A 14 -14.89 -6.25 -13.46
N ARG A 15 -16.16 -6.31 -13.04
CA ARG A 15 -17.24 -5.51 -13.63
C ARG A 15 -17.39 -4.22 -12.83
N MET A 16 -17.47 -3.10 -13.53
CA MET A 16 -17.64 -1.76 -12.95
C MET A 16 -18.67 -1.00 -13.78
N SER A 17 -19.34 -0.04 -13.17
CA SER A 17 -20.10 0.96 -13.94
C SER A 17 -19.15 1.85 -14.75
N GLU A 18 -19.69 2.52 -15.76
CA GLU A 18 -18.90 3.42 -16.62
C GLU A 18 -18.25 4.57 -15.84
N SER A 19 -18.97 5.14 -14.85
CA SER A 19 -18.46 6.23 -14.02
C SER A 19 -17.31 5.77 -13.11
N GLU A 20 -17.44 4.59 -12.48
CA GLU A 20 -16.38 4.02 -11.65
C GLU A 20 -15.13 3.70 -12.47
N HIS A 21 -15.30 3.11 -13.66
CA HIS A 21 -14.18 2.82 -14.56
C HIS A 21 -13.50 4.10 -15.05
N THR A 22 -14.27 5.14 -15.36
CA THR A 22 -13.74 6.45 -15.78
C THR A 22 -12.94 7.11 -14.66
N LEU A 23 -13.45 7.08 -13.42
CA LEU A 23 -12.74 7.56 -12.24
C LEU A 23 -11.44 6.78 -12.03
N LEU A 24 -11.47 5.45 -12.08
CA LEU A 24 -10.30 4.60 -11.93
C LEU A 24 -9.24 4.91 -13.00
N LYS A 25 -9.65 5.08 -14.26
CA LYS A 25 -8.75 5.43 -15.35
C LYS A 25 -8.06 6.79 -15.12
N ALA A 26 -8.81 7.81 -14.72
CA ALA A 26 -8.25 9.13 -14.41
C ALA A 26 -7.29 9.08 -13.22
N TYR A 27 -7.65 8.33 -12.17
CA TYR A 27 -6.79 8.12 -11.00
C TYR A 27 -5.49 7.40 -11.34
N CYS A 28 -5.53 6.35 -12.17
CA CYS A 28 -4.32 5.66 -12.62
C CYS A 28 -3.40 6.59 -13.44
N ALA A 29 -4.00 7.45 -14.27
CA ALA A 29 -3.26 8.45 -15.05
C ALA A 29 -2.56 9.48 -14.15
N SER A 30 -3.20 9.97 -13.08
CA SER A 30 -2.56 10.92 -12.15
C SER A 30 -1.40 10.30 -11.37
N LEU A 31 -1.39 8.98 -11.19
CA LEU A 31 -0.29 8.22 -10.60
C LEU A 31 0.83 7.86 -11.60
N ASN A 32 0.61 8.08 -12.91
CA ASN A 32 1.46 7.54 -13.97
C ASN A 32 1.69 6.01 -13.84
N ARG A 33 0.61 5.27 -13.54
CA ARG A 33 0.66 3.80 -13.37
C ARG A 33 -0.44 3.11 -14.17
N SER A 34 -0.22 1.83 -14.47
CA SER A 34 -1.23 1.02 -15.12
C SER A 34 -2.38 0.68 -14.16
N MET A 35 -3.58 0.45 -14.69
CA MET A 35 -4.74 0.04 -13.90
C MET A 35 -4.51 -1.32 -13.23
N GLN A 36 -3.79 -2.23 -13.89
CA GLN A 36 -3.40 -3.52 -13.34
C GLN A 36 -2.58 -3.36 -12.06
N ASP A 37 -1.56 -2.49 -12.09
CA ASP A 37 -0.67 -2.29 -10.96
C ASP A 37 -1.41 -1.66 -9.77
N VAL A 38 -2.23 -0.64 -10.04
CA VAL A 38 -3.00 0.05 -9.00
C VAL A 38 -4.01 -0.90 -8.34
N LEU A 39 -4.74 -1.70 -9.13
CA LEU A 39 -5.71 -2.66 -8.61
C LEU A 39 -5.04 -3.79 -7.83
N ARG A 40 -3.91 -4.32 -8.34
CA ARG A 40 -3.13 -5.36 -7.65
C ARG A 40 -2.65 -4.85 -6.29
N ASP A 41 -2.03 -3.68 -6.26
CA ASP A 41 -1.49 -3.10 -5.04
C ASP A 41 -2.61 -2.80 -4.04
N PHE A 42 -3.72 -2.22 -4.47
CA PHE A 42 -4.86 -1.96 -3.57
C PHE A 42 -5.45 -3.24 -2.99
N ALA A 43 -5.67 -4.26 -3.81
CA ALA A 43 -6.18 -5.55 -3.33
C ALA A 43 -5.23 -6.16 -2.28
N LEU A 44 -3.93 -6.20 -2.58
CA LEU A 44 -2.94 -6.79 -1.68
C LEU A 44 -2.75 -5.95 -0.41
N MET A 45 -2.66 -4.62 -0.50
CA MET A 45 -2.54 -3.75 0.68
C MET A 45 -3.71 -3.94 1.64
N GLN A 46 -4.94 -4.08 1.13
CA GLN A 46 -6.11 -4.31 1.98
C GLN A 46 -6.06 -5.68 2.66
N ILE A 47 -5.72 -6.75 1.94
CA ILE A 47 -5.54 -8.09 2.53
C ILE A 47 -4.44 -8.06 3.61
N GLN A 48 -3.30 -7.47 3.28
CA GLN A 48 -2.14 -7.34 4.19
C GLN A 48 -2.51 -6.59 5.47
N LYS A 49 -3.32 -5.53 5.39
CA LYS A 49 -3.77 -4.74 6.56
C LYS A 49 -4.81 -5.50 7.40
N GLN A 50 -5.65 -6.33 6.77
CA GLN A 50 -6.65 -7.14 7.48
C GLN A 50 -6.03 -8.23 8.35
N ARG A 51 -4.82 -8.74 8.06
CA ARG A 51 -4.16 -9.79 8.87
C ARG A 51 -4.10 -9.46 10.37
N PHE A 52 -3.95 -8.18 10.71
CA PHE A 52 -3.84 -7.72 12.09
C PHE A 52 -5.12 -7.93 12.90
N CYS A 53 -6.29 -7.75 12.29
CA CYS A 53 -7.58 -7.84 12.96
C CYS A 53 -8.43 -9.04 12.56
N CYS A 54 -8.12 -9.71 11.44
CA CYS A 54 -8.93 -10.80 10.87
C CYS A 54 -8.18 -12.14 10.92
N ARG A 55 -8.69 -13.08 11.73
CA ARG A 55 -8.12 -14.44 11.84
C ARG A 55 -8.24 -15.23 10.53
N LEU A 56 -9.34 -15.06 9.80
CA LEU A 56 -9.55 -15.73 8.51
C LEU A 56 -8.47 -15.35 7.50
N VAL A 57 -8.20 -14.05 7.34
CA VAL A 57 -7.17 -13.55 6.41
C VAL A 57 -5.79 -14.06 6.81
N ARG A 58 -5.50 -14.09 8.11
CA ARG A 58 -4.23 -14.65 8.62
C ARG A 58 -4.05 -16.11 8.21
N SER A 59 -5.07 -16.95 8.42
CA SER A 59 -5.05 -18.35 8.02
C SER A 59 -4.89 -18.53 6.51
N LEU A 60 -5.61 -17.75 5.69
CA LEU A 60 -5.48 -17.82 4.23
C LEU A 60 -4.08 -17.42 3.73
N MET A 61 -3.49 -16.39 4.33
CA MET A 61 -2.11 -15.98 4.00
C MET A 61 -1.10 -17.07 4.37
N ASP A 62 -1.23 -17.66 5.57
CA ASP A 62 -0.34 -18.73 6.03
C ASP A 62 -0.49 -19.99 5.17
N GLU A 63 -1.72 -20.38 4.81
CA GLU A 63 -2.02 -21.51 3.93
C GLU A 63 -1.41 -21.36 2.53
N HIS A 64 -1.45 -20.14 1.97
CA HIS A 64 -0.92 -19.85 0.64
C HIS A 64 0.54 -19.36 0.63
N GLY A 65 1.23 -19.38 1.77
CA GLY A 65 2.63 -18.96 1.88
C GLY A 65 2.86 -17.48 1.54
N ILE A 66 1.88 -16.61 1.79
CA ILE A 66 1.98 -15.18 1.54
C ILE A 66 2.57 -14.49 2.77
N GLU A 67 3.77 -13.95 2.61
CA GLU A 67 4.46 -13.21 3.65
C GLU A 67 3.79 -11.85 3.93
N GLN A 68 3.96 -11.38 5.15
CA GLN A 68 3.47 -10.06 5.55
C GLN A 68 4.36 -8.97 4.94
N ASP A 69 3.75 -8.00 4.25
CA ASP A 69 4.44 -6.80 3.80
C ASP A 69 5.01 -6.03 5.01
N PRO A 70 6.32 -5.73 5.07
CA PRO A 70 6.94 -5.03 6.20
C PRO A 70 6.25 -3.70 6.55
N ARG A 71 5.70 -3.03 5.54
CA ARG A 71 5.05 -1.73 5.66
C ARG A 71 3.75 -1.80 6.44
N SER A 72 3.10 -2.96 6.46
CA SER A 72 1.71 -3.10 6.91
C SER A 72 1.46 -2.74 8.36
N ARG A 73 2.50 -2.81 9.19
CA ARG A 73 2.47 -2.41 10.60
C ARG A 73 2.37 -0.90 10.78
N LYS A 74 2.74 -0.13 9.75
CA LYS A 74 2.70 1.33 9.81
C LYS A 74 1.27 1.82 9.64
N PRO A 75 0.81 2.80 10.45
CA PRO A 75 -0.52 3.39 10.31
C PRO A 75 -0.73 3.98 8.91
N CYS A 76 0.34 4.53 8.33
CA CYS A 76 0.38 5.11 6.99
C CYS A 76 0.53 4.09 5.84
N PHE A 77 0.35 2.78 6.08
CA PHE A 77 0.34 1.78 5.01
C PHE A 77 -0.97 1.83 4.22
N GLY A 78 -0.86 1.92 2.90
CA GLY A 78 -1.99 2.00 1.97
C GLY A 78 -1.72 2.97 0.84
N TYR A 79 -2.76 3.70 0.43
CA TYR A 79 -2.71 4.65 -0.70
C TYR A 79 -1.59 5.70 -0.57
N THR A 80 -1.31 6.12 0.66
CA THR A 80 -0.23 7.05 1.02
C THR A 80 1.13 6.54 0.58
N CYS A 81 1.36 5.24 0.45
CA CYS A 81 2.65 4.72 0.01
C CYS A 81 3.04 5.17 -1.41
N TYR A 82 2.09 5.48 -2.30
CA TYR A 82 2.39 5.99 -3.66
C TYR A 82 3.02 7.37 -3.67
N TYR A 83 2.83 8.09 -2.58
CA TYR A 83 3.10 9.50 -2.45
C TYR A 83 4.21 9.77 -1.43
N CYS A 84 4.75 8.71 -0.82
CA CYS A 84 5.77 8.80 0.19
C CYS A 84 7.17 8.86 -0.41
N ARG A 85 8.06 9.66 0.16
CA ARG A 85 9.50 9.63 -0.16
C ARG A 85 10.21 8.39 0.40
N HIS A 86 9.65 7.77 1.45
CA HIS A 86 10.23 6.58 2.09
C HIS A 86 9.78 5.26 1.46
N ALA A 87 9.00 5.28 0.36
CA ALA A 87 8.31 4.10 -0.15
C ALA A 87 9.23 2.90 -0.45
N GLU A 88 10.39 3.14 -1.04
CA GLU A 88 11.37 2.10 -1.40
C GLU A 88 12.01 1.48 -0.16
N ALA A 89 12.57 2.31 0.73
CA ALA A 89 13.13 1.86 2.02
C ALA A 89 12.09 1.14 2.89
N CYS A 90 10.82 1.58 2.84
CA CYS A 90 9.72 0.93 3.54
C CYS A 90 9.44 -0.49 2.98
N THR A 91 9.44 -0.66 1.66
CA THR A 91 9.26 -1.98 1.03
C THR A 91 10.41 -2.93 1.37
N ALA A 92 11.63 -2.40 1.49
CA ALA A 92 12.80 -3.16 1.91
C ALA A 92 12.86 -3.44 3.43
N GLY A 93 12.00 -2.81 4.23
CA GLY A 93 12.04 -2.93 5.70
C GLY A 93 13.20 -2.18 6.36
N GLU A 94 13.77 -1.17 5.69
CA GLU A 94 14.99 -0.46 6.10
C GLU A 94 14.70 0.83 6.91
N THR A 95 13.44 1.15 7.17
CA THR A 95 13.06 2.38 7.88
C THR A 95 11.78 2.23 8.67
N ASP A 96 11.71 2.86 9.85
CA ASP A 96 10.51 2.97 10.68
C ASP A 96 9.83 4.35 10.57
N LEU A 97 10.37 5.25 9.75
CA LEU A 97 9.79 6.58 9.55
C LEU A 97 8.38 6.46 8.94
N LEU A 98 7.47 7.32 9.39
CA LEU A 98 6.12 7.40 8.85
C LEU A 98 6.10 8.13 7.50
N TYR A 99 4.90 8.35 6.97
CA TYR A 99 4.69 8.98 5.69
C TYR A 99 5.27 10.39 5.66
N VAL A 100 6.03 10.69 4.61
CA VAL A 100 6.43 12.06 4.27
C VAL A 100 6.14 12.25 2.78
N PRO A 101 5.32 13.26 2.41
CA PRO A 101 4.95 13.46 1.02
C PRO A 101 6.19 13.78 0.19
N ARG A 102 6.22 13.29 -1.06
CA ARG A 102 7.18 13.78 -2.03
C ARG A 102 6.94 15.27 -2.30
N HIS A 103 7.98 15.98 -2.69
CA HIS A 103 7.91 17.44 -2.84
C HIS A 103 6.83 17.85 -3.86
N GLU A 104 6.66 17.08 -4.93
CA GLU A 104 5.78 17.41 -6.06
C GLU A 104 4.28 17.39 -5.73
N ILE A 105 3.90 16.78 -4.60
CA ILE A 105 2.50 16.54 -4.23
C ILE A 105 2.18 17.07 -2.83
N ARG A 106 3.12 17.76 -2.18
CA ARG A 106 2.94 18.32 -0.83
C ARG A 106 1.73 19.25 -0.76
N GLU A 107 1.49 20.02 -1.82
CA GLU A 107 0.36 20.95 -1.95
C GLU A 107 -0.99 20.27 -2.24
N LEU A 108 -0.97 18.97 -2.57
CA LEU A 108 -2.18 18.17 -2.85
C LEU A 108 -2.68 17.41 -1.62
N VAL A 109 -1.95 17.46 -0.51
CA VAL A 109 -2.31 16.81 0.76
C VAL A 109 -3.20 17.76 1.57
N SER A 110 -4.43 17.34 1.87
CA SER A 110 -5.33 18.09 2.75
C SER A 110 -4.85 18.10 4.20
N GLU A 111 -5.12 19.19 4.91
CA GLU A 111 -4.96 19.30 6.37
C GLU A 111 -5.71 18.19 7.14
N ASP A 112 -6.83 17.67 6.58
CA ASP A 112 -7.60 16.56 7.16
C ASP A 112 -6.78 15.26 7.30
N ALA A 113 -5.66 15.19 6.58
CA ALA A 113 -4.79 14.04 6.59
C ALA A 113 -3.85 14.05 7.83
N ALA A 114 -3.75 15.16 8.59
CA ALA A 114 -2.80 15.45 9.68
C ALA A 114 -2.48 14.30 10.67
N TYR A 115 -3.40 13.39 10.94
CA TYR A 115 -3.20 12.29 11.90
C TYR A 115 -2.12 11.26 11.47
N ILE A 116 -1.58 11.37 10.26
CA ILE A 116 -0.46 10.58 9.72
C ILE A 116 0.69 11.45 9.17
N PHE A 117 0.72 12.78 9.45
CA PHE A 117 1.73 13.73 8.93
C PHE A 117 2.25 14.65 10.03
N ASP A 118 3.50 15.10 9.88
CA ASP A 118 3.89 16.42 10.37
C ASP A 118 4.06 17.35 9.15
N PHE A 119 3.39 18.51 9.17
CA PHE A 119 3.33 19.42 8.01
C PHE A 119 4.63 20.19 7.78
N ASP A 120 5.55 20.17 8.76
CA ASP A 120 6.87 20.76 8.64
C ASP A 120 7.87 19.87 7.86
N GLY A 121 7.53 18.60 7.61
CA GLY A 121 8.38 17.62 6.93
C GLY A 121 9.29 16.82 7.88
N SER A 122 9.11 16.97 9.19
CA SER A 122 9.73 16.13 10.20
C SER A 122 9.09 14.74 10.20
N SER A 123 9.88 13.74 10.59
CA SER A 123 9.41 12.36 10.61
C SER A 123 8.82 12.05 11.98
N ILE A 124 7.56 11.64 12.01
CA ILE A 124 6.94 11.11 13.22
C ILE A 124 7.42 9.66 13.36
N GLU A 125 8.03 9.32 14.50
CA GLU A 125 8.30 7.92 14.86
C GLU A 125 6.97 7.19 15.07
N ALA A 126 6.85 5.95 14.60
CA ALA A 126 5.69 5.14 14.95
C ALA A 126 5.59 5.07 16.49
N PRO A 127 4.40 5.30 17.09
CA PRO A 127 4.27 5.23 18.54
C PRO A 127 4.77 3.87 19.00
N THR A 128 5.75 3.87 19.90
CA THR A 128 6.30 2.66 20.48
C THR A 128 5.14 1.90 21.12
N GLN A 129 4.80 0.72 20.59
CA GLN A 129 3.88 -0.17 21.29
C GLN A 129 4.56 -0.55 22.61
N LYS A 130 4.13 0.09 23.70
CA LYS A 130 4.45 -0.38 25.05
C LYS A 130 3.74 -1.73 25.23
N GLY A 131 4.53 -2.80 25.27
CA GLY A 131 4.23 -4.08 25.94
C GLY A 131 3.09 -4.90 25.36
#